data_AF-A0ABD1WUK1-F1
#
_entry.id   AF-A0ABD1WUK1-F1
#
_cell.length_a   1.000
_cell.length_b   1.000
_cell.length_c   1.000
_cell.angle_alpha   90.00
_cell.angle_beta   90.00
_cell.angle_gamma   90.00
#
_symmetry.space_group_name_H-M   'P 1'
#
loop_
_entity.id
_entity.type
_entity.pdbx_description
1 polymer ?
#
loop_
_entity_poly.entity_id
_entity_poly.type
_entity_poly.pdbx_seq_one_letter_code
_entity_poly.pdbx_strand_id
1 'polypeptide(L)'
;MAMQQRAFAYFVLNGGRFVYASLLHLLVLKFILSMPTSKDVLAIAFLEVDLSSIEPCSTVIVKWHGKLVFIRRRTEEDIKLANSVDLGSLHDPQEDSERVKNPEWLVVVGVYTHLGCIPLPNTNCW
;
A
#
# COMPACT_ATOMS: atom_id res chain seq x y z
N MET A 1 14.64 6.01 -62.78
CA MET A 1 13.93 7.15 -62.16
C MET A 1 12.66 6.76 -61.38
N ALA A 2 11.80 5.84 -61.85
CA ALA A 2 10.54 5.49 -61.15
C ALA A 2 10.71 4.83 -59.77
N MET A 3 11.76 4.02 -59.55
CA MET A 3 12.00 3.34 -58.27
C MET A 3 12.37 4.32 -57.13
N GLN A 4 13.13 5.38 -57.43
CA GLN A 4 13.55 6.39 -56.46
C GLN A 4 12.39 7.30 -56.02
N GLN A 5 11.46 7.60 -56.93
CA GLN A 5 10.23 8.33 -56.64
C GLN A 5 9.30 7.52 -55.70
N ARG A 6 9.21 6.20 -55.90
CA ARG A 6 8.43 5.30 -55.01
C ARG A 6 9.07 5.16 -53.63
N ALA A 7 10.40 5.02 -53.57
CA ALA A 7 11.12 4.97 -52.30
C ALA A 7 10.94 6.25 -51.48
N PHE A 8 11.01 7.42 -52.13
CA PHE A 8 10.71 8.70 -51.50
C PHE A 8 9.26 8.78 -51.02
N ALA A 9 8.29 8.35 -51.83
CA ALA A 9 6.88 8.32 -51.44
C ALA A 9 6.63 7.40 -50.24
N TYR A 10 7.22 6.20 -50.20
CA TYR A 10 7.13 5.31 -49.05
C TYR A 10 7.83 5.87 -47.81
N PHE A 11 8.96 6.55 -47.96
CA PHE A 11 9.62 7.22 -46.85
C PHE A 11 8.72 8.29 -46.23
N VAL A 12 8.09 9.15 -47.05
CA VAL A 12 7.15 10.18 -46.58
C VAL A 12 5.91 9.56 -45.92
N LEU A 13 5.31 8.53 -46.53
CA LEU A 13 4.13 7.85 -45.97
C LEU A 13 4.42 7.14 -44.64
N ASN A 14 5.54 6.42 -44.55
CA ASN A 14 5.93 5.74 -43.31
C ASN A 14 6.35 6.73 -42.23
N GLY A 15 7.05 7.81 -42.59
CA GLY A 15 7.37 8.91 -41.66
C GLY A 15 6.11 9.57 -41.09
N GLY A 16 5.11 9.85 -41.94
CA GLY A 16 3.82 10.39 -41.51
C GLY A 16 3.07 9.44 -40.57
N ARG A 17 3.06 8.13 -40.87
CA ARG A 17 2.46 7.11 -39.99
C ARG A 17 3.15 7.03 -38.63
N PHE A 18 4.48 7.11 -38.59
CA PHE A 18 5.23 7.09 -37.35
C PHE A 18 4.90 8.30 -36.45
N VAL A 19 4.85 9.50 -37.02
CA VAL A 19 4.49 10.72 -36.29
C VAL A 19 3.05 10.63 -35.78
N TYR A 20 2.12 10.18 -36.62
CA TYR A 20 0.71 10.02 -36.23
C TYR A 20 0.53 9.00 -35.11
N ALA A 21 1.16 7.82 -35.23
CA ALA A 21 1.11 6.79 -34.20
C ALA A 21 1.73 7.27 -32.87
N SER A 22 2.84 8.02 -32.94
CA SER A 22 3.49 8.60 -31.76
C SER A 22 2.60 9.64 -31.07
N LEU A 23 1.92 10.50 -31.83
CA LEU A 23 1.00 11.49 -31.27
C LEU A 23 -0.18 10.82 -30.57
N LEU A 24 -0.81 9.83 -31.23
CA LEU A 24 -1.90 9.04 -30.64
C LEU A 24 -1.45 8.35 -29.35
N HIS A 25 -0.27 7.71 -29.37
CA HIS A 25 0.30 7.06 -28.21
C HIS A 25 0.47 8.04 -27.04
N LEU A 26 1.07 9.21 -27.30
CA LEU A 26 1.27 10.23 -26.26
C LEU A 26 -0.05 10.77 -25.71
N LEU A 27 -1.07 10.97 -26.56
CA LEU A 27 -2.40 11.41 -26.13
C LEU A 27 -3.08 10.38 -25.23
N VAL A 28 -3.09 9.11 -25.65
CA VAL A 28 -3.66 8.01 -24.85
C VAL A 28 -2.90 7.85 -23.54
N LEU A 29 -1.57 7.88 -23.58
CA LEU A 29 -0.74 7.75 -22.39
C LEU A 29 -0.95 8.93 -21.41
N LYS A 30 -1.04 10.17 -21.91
CA LYS A 30 -1.35 11.35 -21.09
C LYS A 30 -2.73 11.24 -20.44
N PHE A 31 -3.72 10.70 -21.15
CA PHE A 31 -5.06 10.49 -20.63
C PHE A 31 -5.09 9.40 -19.54
N ILE A 32 -4.40 8.27 -19.76
CA ILE A 32 -4.30 7.23 -18.73
C ILE A 32 -3.55 7.75 -17.50
N LEU A 33 -2.46 8.49 -17.70
CA LEU A 33 -1.66 9.08 -16.62
C LEU A 33 -2.34 10.26 -15.91
N SER A 34 -3.53 10.70 -16.33
CA SER A 34 -4.31 11.66 -15.55
C SER A 34 -5.25 11.00 -14.53
N MET A 35 -5.46 9.69 -14.62
CA MET A 35 -6.29 8.92 -13.69
C MET A 35 -5.61 8.39 -12.41
N PRO A 36 -4.27 8.29 -12.25
CA PRO A 36 -3.67 7.83 -11.00
C PRO A 36 -3.75 8.90 -9.92
N THR A 37 -3.34 8.55 -8.70
CA THR A 37 -3.37 9.44 -7.53
C THR A 37 -2.64 10.76 -7.78
N SER A 38 -3.26 11.86 -7.37
CA SER A 38 -2.69 13.19 -7.45
C SER A 38 -1.53 13.37 -6.47
N LYS A 39 -0.64 14.35 -6.76
CA LYS A 39 0.62 14.55 -6.03
C LYS A 39 0.43 14.94 -4.55
N ASP A 40 -0.68 15.60 -4.24
CA ASP A 40 -1.09 15.97 -2.88
C ASP A 40 -1.40 14.75 -2.00
N VAL A 41 -1.98 13.68 -2.56
CA VAL A 41 -2.19 12.42 -1.83
C VAL A 41 -0.86 11.70 -1.55
N LEU A 42 0.11 11.81 -2.46
CA LEU A 42 1.44 11.22 -2.29
C LEU A 42 2.29 11.96 -1.23
N ALA A 43 2.02 13.25 -1.00
CA ALA A 43 2.78 14.08 -0.05
C ALA A 43 2.52 13.71 1.43
N ILE A 44 1.47 12.94 1.72
CA ILE A 44 1.13 12.49 3.08
C ILE A 44 1.98 11.26 3.41
N ALA A 45 3.28 11.43 3.64
CA ALA A 45 4.23 10.29 3.73
C ALA A 45 4.41 9.72 5.15
N PHE A 46 4.28 10.53 6.20
CA PHE A 46 4.50 10.10 7.58
C PHE A 46 3.51 10.75 8.54
N LEU A 47 3.17 10.02 9.60
CA LEU A 47 2.32 10.47 10.69
C LEU A 47 3.05 10.15 12.00
N GLU A 48 3.29 11.17 12.81
CA GLU A 48 3.81 10.99 14.16
C GLU A 48 2.63 10.88 15.13
N VAL A 49 2.67 9.86 15.98
CA VAL A 49 1.65 9.60 17.00
C VAL A 49 2.33 9.58 18.35
N ASP A 50 1.81 10.35 19.28
CA ASP A 50 2.29 10.34 20.67
C ASP A 50 1.79 9.08 21.39
N LEU A 51 2.74 8.27 21.83
CA LEU A 51 2.49 7.00 22.52
C LEU A 51 2.24 7.17 24.03
N SER A 52 2.59 8.33 24.60
CA SER A 52 2.55 8.54 26.06
C SER A 52 1.14 8.53 26.65
N SER A 53 0.15 8.89 25.83
CA SER A 53 -1.26 8.98 26.21
C SER A 53 -2.02 7.64 26.19
N ILE A 54 -1.37 6.56 25.74
CA ILE A 54 -2.04 5.27 25.50
C ILE A 54 -1.96 4.38 26.75
N GLU A 55 -3.12 4.09 27.32
CA GLU A 55 -3.26 3.18 28.47
C GLU A 55 -2.95 1.73 28.07
N PRO A 56 -2.37 0.91 28.97
CA PRO A 56 -2.18 -0.51 28.71
C PRO A 56 -3.51 -1.18 28.41
N CYS A 57 -3.51 -2.15 27.48
CA CYS A 57 -4.69 -2.85 26.98
C CYS A 57 -5.68 -2.00 26.14
N SER A 58 -5.41 -0.71 25.93
CA SER A 58 -6.19 0.12 25.01
C SER A 58 -5.68 0.02 23.56
N THR A 59 -6.59 0.23 22.61
CA THR A 59 -6.29 0.27 21.18
C THR A 59 -6.71 1.62 20.61
N VAL A 60 -5.77 2.35 20.03
CA VAL A 60 -6.01 3.63 19.34
C VAL A 60 -6.05 3.40 17.85
N ILE A 61 -7.00 4.05 17.18
CA ILE A 61 -7.20 3.98 15.74
C ILE A 61 -6.81 5.32 15.13
N VAL A 62 -5.82 5.31 14.25
CA VAL A 62 -5.37 6.50 13.50
C VAL A 62 -5.52 6.28 12.01
N LYS A 63 -5.67 7.37 11.24
CA LYS A 63 -5.78 7.30 9.78
C LYS A 63 -4.43 7.64 9.14
N TRP A 64 -3.89 6.72 8.34
CA TRP A 64 -2.62 6.88 7.61
C TRP A 64 -2.75 6.36 6.17
N HIS A 65 -2.38 7.17 5.17
CA HIS A 65 -2.61 6.90 3.73
C HIS A 65 -4.04 6.44 3.38
N GLY A 66 -5.06 7.02 4.04
CA GLY A 66 -6.45 6.63 3.82
C GLY A 66 -6.84 5.26 4.40
N LYS A 67 -5.89 4.53 4.98
CA LYS A 67 -6.10 3.27 5.71
C LYS A 67 -6.15 3.56 7.21
N LEU A 68 -6.80 2.67 7.96
CA LEU A 68 -6.75 2.71 9.42
C LEU A 68 -5.52 1.94 9.89
N VAL A 69 -4.83 2.49 10.87
CA VAL A 69 -3.72 1.84 11.58
C VAL A 69 -4.15 1.70 13.03
N PHE A 70 -4.03 0.48 13.54
CA PHE A 70 -4.33 0.16 14.93
C PHE A 70 -3.03 0.13 15.72
N ILE A 71 -3.00 0.91 16.79
CA ILE A 71 -1.88 1.01 17.72
C ILE A 71 -2.41 0.50 19.06
N ARG A 72 -1.94 -0.67 19.48
CA ARG A 72 -2.31 -1.27 20.77
C ARG A 72 -1.10 -1.33 21.66
N ARG A 73 -1.30 -0.95 22.93
CA ARG A 73 -0.34 -1.17 24.00
C ARG A 73 -0.65 -2.49 24.68
N ARG A 74 0.20 -3.50 24.48
CA ARG A 74 0.02 -4.86 24.99
C ARG A 74 0.47 -4.96 26.45
N THR A 75 -0.18 -5.81 27.21
CA THR A 75 0.26 -6.21 28.56
C THR A 75 1.30 -7.33 28.48
N GLU A 76 1.98 -7.63 29.59
CA GLU A 76 2.95 -8.74 29.62
C GLU A 76 2.28 -10.09 29.38
N GLU A 77 1.03 -10.25 29.82
CA GLU A 77 0.21 -11.43 29.61
C GLU A 77 -0.11 -11.61 28.12
N ASP A 78 -0.57 -10.54 27.45
CA ASP A 78 -0.81 -10.52 26.00
C ASP A 78 0.45 -10.94 25.22
N ILE A 79 1.63 -10.46 25.63
CA ILE A 79 2.91 -10.77 24.98
C ILE A 79 3.30 -12.23 25.19
N LYS A 80 3.16 -12.75 26.42
CA LYS A 80 3.46 -14.16 26.72
C LYS A 80 2.53 -15.09 25.96
N LEU A 81 1.24 -14.75 25.87
CA LEU A 81 0.27 -15.51 25.11
C LEU A 81 0.62 -15.53 23.62
N ALA A 82 0.95 -14.37 23.03
CA ALA A 82 1.32 -14.29 21.61
C ALA A 82 2.55 -15.15 21.27
N ASN A 83 3.54 -15.21 22.17
CA ASN A 83 4.76 -16.00 21.97
C ASN A 83 4.60 -17.49 22.29
N SER A 84 3.54 -17.90 22.97
CA SER A 84 3.31 -19.31 23.34
C SER A 84 2.44 -20.08 22.33
N VAL A 85 1.93 -19.39 21.30
CA VAL A 85 1.12 -20.02 20.24
C VAL A 85 1.98 -20.94 19.38
N ASP A 86 1.48 -22.15 19.11
CA ASP A 86 2.11 -23.07 18.18
C ASP A 86 1.97 -22.55 16.73
N LEU A 87 3.12 -22.29 16.09
CA LEU A 87 3.18 -21.80 14.71
C LEU A 87 2.56 -22.77 13.70
N GLY A 88 2.59 -24.08 13.98
CA GLY A 88 2.01 -25.10 13.11
C GLY A 88 0.47 -25.05 13.05
N SER A 89 -0.16 -24.41 14.02
CA SER A 89 -1.62 -24.24 14.07
C SER A 89 -2.13 -23.05 13.25
N LEU A 90 -1.23 -22.15 12.83
CA LEU A 90 -1.57 -20.94 12.10
C LEU A 90 -1.57 -21.19 10.59
N HIS A 91 -2.55 -20.59 9.90
CA HIS A 91 -2.59 -20.63 8.42
C HIS A 91 -1.41 -19.89 7.78
N ASP A 92 -0.98 -18.79 8.42
CA ASP A 92 0.20 -18.00 8.05
C ASP A 92 1.17 -18.00 9.24
N PRO A 93 2.14 -18.94 9.28
CA PRO A 93 3.06 -19.07 10.40
C PRO A 93 4.04 -17.90 10.45
N GLN A 94 4.00 -17.13 11.53
CA GLN A 94 4.93 -16.03 11.76
C GLN A 94 5.14 -15.81 13.26
N GLU A 95 6.39 -15.67 13.69
CA GLU A 95 6.71 -15.33 15.08
C GLU A 95 6.35 -13.87 15.42
N ASP A 96 5.97 -13.62 16.67
CA ASP A 96 5.67 -12.25 17.14
C ASP A 96 6.90 -11.34 17.06
N SER A 97 8.08 -11.90 17.33
CA SER A 97 9.39 -11.23 17.25
C SER A 97 9.69 -10.62 15.88
N GLU A 98 9.16 -11.21 14.80
CA GLU A 98 9.31 -10.71 13.43
C GLU A 98 8.25 -9.66 13.07
N ARG A 99 7.13 -9.62 13.81
CA ARG A 99 5.98 -8.74 13.55
C ARG A 99 6.13 -7.39 14.23
N VAL A 100 6.83 -7.35 15.36
CA VAL A 100 6.98 -6.15 16.19
C VAL A 100 8.45 -5.84 16.48
N LYS A 101 8.79 -4.56 16.57
CA LYS A 101 10.13 -4.12 17.01
C LYS A 101 10.25 -3.99 18.52
N ASN A 102 9.18 -3.52 19.16
CA ASN A 102 9.06 -3.44 20.61
C ASN A 102 7.84 -4.27 21.01
N PRO A 103 7.99 -5.30 21.88
CA PRO A 103 6.90 -6.19 22.24
C PRO A 103 5.72 -5.48 22.94
N GLU A 104 5.94 -4.35 23.61
CA GLU A 104 4.87 -3.56 24.22
C GLU A 104 3.90 -2.96 23.17
N TRP A 105 4.38 -2.70 21.96
CA TRP A 105 3.63 -1.95 20.95
C TRP A 105 3.27 -2.82 19.75
N LEU A 106 1.98 -3.07 19.57
CA LEU A 106 1.44 -3.71 18.38
C LEU A 106 0.91 -2.63 17.43
N VAL A 107 1.59 -2.43 16.30
CA VAL A 107 1.20 -1.49 15.25
C VAL A 107 0.86 -2.27 14.00
N VAL A 108 -0.42 -2.28 13.62
CA VAL A 108 -0.91 -3.06 12.47
C VAL A 108 -1.79 -2.22 11.56
N VAL A 109 -1.74 -2.51 10.27
CA VAL A 109 -2.66 -1.91 9.30
C VAL A 109 -4.02 -2.60 9.44
N GLY A 110 -5.05 -1.85 9.80
CA GLY A 110 -6.42 -2.31 10.03
C GLY A 110 -7.20 -2.61 8.75
N VAL A 111 -6.60 -3.40 7.85
CA VAL A 111 -7.19 -3.83 6.58
C VAL A 111 -7.24 -5.35 6.57
N TYR A 112 -8.45 -5.90 6.63
CA TYR A 112 -8.66 -7.34 6.59
C TYR A 112 -8.20 -7.92 5.25
N THR A 113 -7.36 -8.95 5.28
CA THR A 113 -6.66 -9.47 4.09
C THR A 113 -7.56 -10.16 3.07
N HIS A 114 -8.80 -10.51 3.41
CA HIS A 114 -9.76 -11.10 2.48
C HIS A 114 -10.27 -10.08 1.44
N LEU A 115 -10.96 -9.03 1.91
CA LEU A 115 -11.64 -8.05 1.04
C LEU A 115 -11.46 -6.59 1.50
N GLY A 116 -10.57 -6.34 2.46
CA GLY A 116 -10.22 -4.99 2.89
C GLY A 116 -11.19 -4.34 3.88
N CYS A 117 -12.13 -5.10 4.47
CA CYS A 117 -12.96 -4.60 5.56
C CYS A 117 -12.13 -4.18 6.79
N ILE A 118 -12.71 -3.35 7.64
CA ILE A 118 -12.07 -2.90 8.88
C ILE A 118 -12.39 -3.92 9.98
N PRO A 119 -11.38 -4.55 10.62
CA PRO A 119 -11.60 -5.44 11.74
C PRO A 119 -12.08 -4.63 12.96
N LEU A 120 -12.98 -5.22 13.76
CA LEU A 120 -13.39 -4.61 15.02
C LEU A 120 -12.23 -4.67 16.03
N PRO A 121 -11.89 -3.57 16.70
CA PRO A 121 -10.83 -3.57 17.70
C PRO A 121 -11.27 -4.42 18.89
N ASN A 122 -10.34 -5.22 19.42
CA ASN A 122 -10.58 -5.94 20.65
C ASN A 122 -10.52 -4.97 21.84
N THR A 123 -11.57 -4.98 22.66
CA THR A 123 -11.71 -4.14 23.85
C THR A 123 -11.20 -4.81 25.12
N ASN A 124 -10.90 -6.11 25.08
CA ASN A 124 -10.55 -6.90 26.26
C ASN A 124 -9.03 -7.09 26.39
N CYS A 125 -8.58 -7.35 27.62
CA CYS A 125 -7.23 -7.80 27.96
C CYS A 125 -7.24 -9.33 28.07
N TRP A 126 -6.18 -9.99 27.61
CA TRP A 126 -6.07 -11.45 27.65
C TRP A 126 -5.27 -11.92 28.86
#